data_AF-A0A2C1LGG0-F1
#
_entry.id   AF-A0A2C1LGG0-F1
#
_cell.length_a   1.000
_cell.length_b   1.000
_cell.length_c   1.000
_cell.angle_alpha   90.00
_cell.angle_beta   90.00
_cell.angle_gamma   90.00
#
_symmetry.space_group_name_H-M   'P 1'
#
loop_
_entity.id
_entity.type
_entity.pdbx_description
1 polymer ?
#
loop_
_entity_poly.entity_id
_entity_poly.type
_entity_poly.pdbx_seq_one_letter_code
_entity_poly.pdbx_strand_id
1 'polypeptide(L)'
;MYTAFRGKVIIKDEYKELVELINKGSWEEAALKFPFVKEYIKVNRSTDIPFTKVQINKALAEDDFLYMRWHVGNWEEENDYYTNLKGNEWSFIANLKNYRDTEYNVTPISLFMNLILKEVAEHIIKLEVWYGEADKPEEYVYVNNEFIKKL
;
A
#
# COMPACT_ATOMS: atom_id res chain seq x y z
N MET A 1 14.91 -7.79 -6.45
CA MET A 1 14.06 -8.44 -5.44
C MET A 1 12.74 -7.70 -5.36
N TYR A 2 11.65 -8.44 -5.21
CA TYR A 2 10.32 -7.89 -4.99
C TYR A 2 10.07 -7.71 -3.48
N THR A 3 9.26 -6.72 -3.12
CA THR A 3 8.91 -6.39 -1.74
C THR A 3 7.40 -6.40 -1.63
N ALA A 4 6.89 -7.26 -0.74
CA ALA A 4 5.49 -7.27 -0.36
C ALA A 4 5.22 -6.10 0.58
N PHE A 5 4.05 -5.50 0.43
CA PHE A 5 3.55 -4.50 1.34
C PHE A 5 2.06 -4.68 1.52
N ARG A 6 1.60 -4.74 2.76
CA ARG A 6 0.17 -4.78 3.07
C ARG A 6 -0.16 -3.95 4.29
N GLY A 7 -1.41 -3.54 4.37
CA GLY A 7 -1.90 -2.89 5.56
C GLY A 7 -3.41 -2.94 5.67
N LYS A 8 -3.85 -2.67 6.89
CA LYS A 8 -5.24 -2.46 7.27
C LYS A 8 -5.26 -1.28 8.21
N VAL A 9 -6.07 -0.28 7.88
CA VAL A 9 -6.14 1.00 8.61
C VAL A 9 -7.59 1.46 8.70
N ILE A 10 -7.89 2.26 9.71
CA ILE A 10 -9.09 3.09 9.74
C ILE A 10 -8.70 4.45 9.16
N ILE A 11 -9.43 4.91 8.15
CA ILE A 11 -9.20 6.21 7.51
C ILE A 11 -10.11 7.28 8.09
N LYS A 12 -9.66 8.54 8.01
CA LYS A 12 -10.52 9.70 8.31
C LYS A 12 -11.61 9.83 7.24
N ASP A 13 -12.80 10.26 7.65
CA ASP A 13 -13.99 10.30 6.78
C ASP A 13 -13.79 11.18 5.53
N GLU A 14 -13.09 12.30 5.66
CA GLU A 14 -12.82 13.25 4.56
C GLU A 14 -11.98 12.67 3.43
N TYR A 15 -11.28 11.55 3.66
CA TYR A 15 -10.41 10.92 2.68
C TYR A 15 -11.02 9.67 2.01
N LYS A 16 -12.30 9.37 2.25
CA LYS A 16 -13.01 8.26 1.59
C LYS A 16 -12.94 8.33 0.07
N GLU A 17 -13.20 9.52 -0.50
CA GLU A 17 -13.15 9.70 -1.95
C GLU A 17 -11.75 9.44 -2.50
N LEU A 18 -10.71 9.95 -1.83
CA LEU A 18 -9.32 9.70 -2.19
C LEU A 18 -9.03 8.20 -2.23
N VAL A 19 -9.39 7.46 -1.18
CA VAL A 19 -9.14 6.02 -1.10
C VAL A 19 -9.90 5.24 -2.18
N GLU A 20 -11.13 5.63 -2.52
CA GLU A 20 -11.86 5.02 -3.64
C GLU A 20 -11.20 5.25 -5.00
N LEU A 21 -10.61 6.43 -5.22
CA LEU A 21 -9.83 6.73 -6.42
C LEU A 21 -8.55 5.89 -6.46
N ILE A 22 -7.82 5.83 -5.35
CA ILE A 22 -6.61 5.02 -5.19
C ILE A 22 -6.90 3.53 -5.46
N ASN A 23 -7.98 2.99 -4.90
CA ASN A 23 -8.37 1.58 -5.08
C ASN A 23 -8.69 1.22 -6.56
N LYS A 24 -9.00 2.22 -7.39
CA LYS A 24 -9.22 2.09 -8.84
C LYS A 24 -7.97 2.38 -9.67
N GLY A 25 -6.91 2.91 -9.06
CA GLY A 25 -5.69 3.35 -9.75
C GLY A 25 -5.81 4.75 -10.36
N SER A 26 -6.84 5.52 -10.01
CA SER A 26 -7.12 6.87 -10.54
C SER A 26 -6.26 7.94 -9.88
N TRP A 27 -4.93 7.75 -9.88
CA TRP A 27 -3.96 8.62 -9.20
C TRP A 27 -3.94 10.05 -9.72
N GLU A 28 -4.06 10.24 -11.04
CA GLU A 28 -4.10 11.58 -11.64
C GLU A 28 -5.36 12.35 -11.22
N GLU A 29 -6.51 11.69 -11.19
CA GLU A 29 -7.76 12.30 -10.70
C GLU A 29 -7.65 12.63 -9.20
N ALA A 30 -7.08 11.72 -8.42
CA ALA A 30 -6.80 11.95 -7.00
C ALA A 30 -5.89 13.18 -6.80
N ALA A 31 -4.86 13.35 -7.63
CA ALA A 31 -3.93 14.48 -7.55
C ALA A 31 -4.56 15.83 -7.92
N LEU A 32 -5.62 15.85 -8.73
CA LEU A 32 -6.38 17.06 -9.01
C LEU A 32 -7.23 17.50 -7.80
N LYS A 33 -7.81 16.56 -7.07
CA LYS A 33 -8.69 16.81 -5.92
C LYS A 33 -7.93 16.98 -4.60
N PHE A 34 -6.83 16.25 -4.43
CA PHE A 34 -6.01 16.19 -3.22
C PHE A 34 -4.57 16.58 -3.58
N PRO A 35 -4.21 17.88 -3.50
CA PRO A 35 -2.94 18.38 -4.04
C PRO A 35 -1.68 17.70 -3.48
N PHE A 36 -1.71 17.21 -2.23
CA PHE A 36 -0.56 16.52 -1.63
C PHE A 36 -0.19 15.20 -2.36
N VAL A 37 -1.16 14.59 -3.07
CA VAL A 37 -0.94 13.38 -3.88
C VAL A 37 -0.02 13.66 -5.07
N LYS A 38 0.12 14.92 -5.51
CA LYS A 38 1.05 15.29 -6.60
C LYS A 38 2.50 14.92 -6.28
N GLU A 39 2.91 15.04 -5.02
CA GLU A 39 4.28 14.65 -4.61
C GLU A 39 4.46 13.13 -4.63
N TYR A 40 3.38 12.38 -4.38
CA TYR A 40 3.41 10.93 -4.40
C TYR A 40 3.63 10.37 -5.82
N ILE A 41 2.87 10.88 -6.80
CA ILE A 41 2.85 10.32 -8.16
C ILE A 41 4.12 10.62 -8.99
N LYS A 42 5.00 11.52 -8.50
CA LYS A 42 6.28 11.82 -9.15
C LYS A 42 7.30 10.68 -9.05
N VAL A 43 7.18 9.87 -8.00
CA VAL A 43 8.16 8.82 -7.71
C VAL A 43 7.85 7.58 -8.52
N ASN A 44 8.86 7.02 -9.19
CA ASN A 44 8.68 5.85 -10.03
C ASN A 44 8.10 4.67 -9.22
N ARG A 45 7.06 4.02 -9.76
CA ARG A 45 6.33 2.89 -9.12
C ARG A 45 5.59 3.23 -7.84
N SER A 46 5.42 4.50 -7.48
CA SER A 46 4.56 4.86 -6.35
C SER A 46 3.12 4.41 -6.63
N THR A 47 2.60 4.69 -7.82
CA THR A 47 1.22 4.36 -8.22
C THR A 47 0.92 2.86 -8.32
N ASP A 48 1.92 1.99 -8.21
CA ASP A 48 1.76 0.53 -8.09
C ASP A 48 1.26 0.11 -6.68
N ILE A 49 1.26 1.03 -5.71
CA ILE A 49 0.75 0.81 -4.35
C ILE A 49 -0.55 1.60 -4.16
N PRO A 50 -1.69 0.96 -3.84
CA PRO A 50 -1.87 -0.48 -3.75
C PRO A 50 -2.19 -1.11 -5.11
N PHE A 51 -2.19 -2.43 -5.19
CA PHE A 51 -2.85 -3.11 -6.30
C PHE A 51 -4.31 -2.70 -6.36
N THR A 52 -4.77 -2.35 -7.54
CA THR A 52 -6.17 -1.98 -7.76
C THR A 52 -7.08 -3.19 -7.61
N LYS A 53 -8.38 -2.94 -7.34
CA LYS A 53 -9.41 -3.98 -7.35
C LYS A 53 -9.42 -4.78 -8.67
N VAL A 54 -9.15 -4.12 -9.80
CA VAL A 54 -9.10 -4.76 -11.12
C VAL A 54 -7.90 -5.70 -11.23
N GLN A 55 -6.72 -5.27 -10.79
CA GLN A 55 -5.52 -6.12 -10.77
C GLN A 55 -5.72 -7.36 -9.90
N ILE A 56 -6.31 -7.20 -8.72
CA ILE A 56 -6.61 -8.32 -7.81
C ILE A 56 -7.59 -9.29 -8.47
N ASN A 57 -8.71 -8.80 -9.01
CA ASN A 57 -9.71 -9.66 -9.66
C ASN A 57 -9.14 -10.41 -10.88
N LYS A 58 -8.28 -9.75 -11.66
CA LYS A 58 -7.61 -10.39 -12.80
C LYS A 58 -6.67 -11.50 -12.33
N ALA A 59 -5.85 -11.23 -11.32
CA ALA A 59 -4.95 -12.22 -10.73
C ALA A 59 -5.71 -13.44 -10.18
N LEU A 60 -6.86 -13.22 -9.52
CA LEU A 60 -7.73 -14.30 -9.02
C LEU A 60 -8.31 -15.16 -10.14
N ALA A 61 -8.64 -14.56 -11.29
CA ALA A 61 -9.28 -15.25 -12.40
C ALA A 61 -8.29 -16.07 -13.24
N GLU A 62 -7.04 -15.62 -13.37
CA GLU A 62 -6.04 -16.23 -14.25
C GLU A 62 -5.23 -17.35 -13.57
N ASP A 63 -5.48 -17.65 -12.29
CA ASP A 63 -4.60 -18.46 -11.41
C ASP A 63 -3.14 -17.96 -11.38
N ASP A 64 -2.90 -16.78 -11.98
CA ASP A 64 -1.64 -16.05 -12.09
C ASP A 64 -1.38 -15.20 -10.83
N PHE A 65 -2.05 -15.61 -9.74
CA PHE A 65 -1.76 -15.20 -8.37
C PHE A 65 -0.28 -15.43 -8.01
N LEU A 66 0.45 -16.21 -8.82
CA LEU A 66 1.89 -16.42 -8.76
C LEU A 66 2.70 -15.14 -8.50
N TYR A 67 2.30 -13.96 -9.03
CA TYR A 67 2.98 -12.69 -8.73
C TYR A 67 2.77 -12.17 -7.29
N MET A 68 1.68 -12.57 -6.64
CA MET A 68 1.42 -12.37 -5.22
C MET A 68 1.93 -13.52 -4.32
N ARG A 69 2.28 -14.70 -4.89
CA ARG A 69 2.70 -15.93 -4.18
C ARG A 69 4.19 -16.01 -3.77
N TRP A 70 5.01 -14.99 -4.04
CA TRP A 70 6.45 -15.05 -3.72
C TRP A 70 6.76 -14.81 -2.22
N HIS A 71 5.90 -15.21 -1.29
CA HIS A 71 5.99 -14.80 0.12
C HIS A 71 5.98 -15.96 1.13
N VAL A 72 6.66 -15.74 2.26
CA VAL A 72 6.70 -16.66 3.41
C VAL A 72 5.47 -16.42 4.30
N GLY A 73 4.61 -17.42 4.44
CA GLY A 73 3.37 -17.42 5.25
C GLY A 73 2.08 -17.54 4.41
N ASN A 74 0.92 -17.74 5.06
CA ASN A 74 -0.39 -17.91 4.39
C ASN A 74 -1.00 -16.57 3.89
N TRP A 75 -0.18 -15.63 3.40
CA TRP A 75 -0.68 -14.36 2.84
C TRP A 75 -1.60 -14.60 1.63
N GLU A 76 -1.47 -15.77 1.00
CA GLU A 76 -2.32 -16.32 -0.05
C GLU A 76 -3.77 -16.56 0.39
N GLU A 77 -4.00 -16.80 1.69
CA GLU A 77 -5.32 -17.17 2.25
C GLU A 77 -6.03 -15.98 2.92
N GLU A 78 -5.30 -14.89 3.18
CA GLU A 78 -5.81 -13.71 3.89
C GLU A 78 -6.35 -12.64 2.94
N ASN A 79 -7.46 -12.96 2.26
CA ASN A 79 -8.19 -12.02 1.39
C ASN A 79 -8.67 -10.74 2.12
N ASP A 80 -8.59 -10.73 3.45
CA ASP A 80 -8.81 -9.58 4.33
C ASP A 80 -7.87 -8.39 4.05
N TYR A 81 -6.77 -8.59 3.32
CA TYR A 81 -5.85 -7.54 2.90
C TYR A 81 -6.01 -7.11 1.44
N TYR A 82 -6.94 -7.69 0.69
CA TYR A 82 -7.21 -7.21 -0.66
C TYR A 82 -7.68 -5.77 -0.64
N THR A 83 -7.20 -5.00 -1.62
CA THR A 83 -7.47 -3.57 -1.73
C THR A 83 -8.97 -3.29 -1.76
N ASN A 84 -9.48 -2.75 -0.66
CA ASN A 84 -10.90 -2.47 -0.51
C ASN A 84 -11.15 -1.46 0.61
N LEU A 85 -12.27 -0.75 0.51
CA LEU A 85 -12.77 0.14 1.55
C LEU A 85 -14.13 -0.38 2.01
N LYS A 86 -14.24 -0.75 3.29
CA LYS A 86 -15.49 -1.18 3.94
C LYS A 86 -15.82 -0.20 5.07
N GLY A 87 -16.72 0.74 4.81
CA GLY A 87 -16.92 1.88 5.71
C GLY A 87 -15.66 2.74 5.75
N ASN A 88 -14.96 2.75 6.88
CA ASN A 88 -13.68 3.47 7.05
C ASN A 88 -12.49 2.51 7.14
N GLU A 89 -12.73 1.19 7.15
CA GLU A 89 -11.65 0.22 7.15
C GLU A 89 -11.11 0.09 5.72
N TRP A 90 -9.88 0.53 5.51
CA TRP A 90 -9.14 0.38 4.26
C TRP A 90 -8.12 -0.74 4.43
N SER A 91 -8.31 -1.81 3.66
CA SER A 91 -7.32 -2.86 3.45
C SER A 91 -6.60 -2.63 2.13
N PHE A 92 -5.32 -2.98 2.07
CA PHE A 92 -4.54 -2.89 0.83
C PHE A 92 -3.36 -3.85 0.81
N ILE A 93 -2.95 -4.21 -0.41
CA ILE A 93 -1.79 -5.04 -0.70
C ILE A 93 -1.09 -4.57 -1.97
N ALA A 94 0.23 -4.72 -2.03
CA ALA A 94 1.06 -4.44 -3.19
C ALA A 94 2.27 -5.38 -3.20
N ASN A 95 2.79 -5.61 -4.40
CA ASN A 95 4.09 -6.23 -4.60
C ASN A 95 4.85 -5.49 -5.71
N LEU A 96 6.00 -4.92 -5.38
CA LEU A 96 6.78 -4.10 -6.29
C LEU A 96 8.28 -4.20 -5.99
N LYS A 97 9.13 -3.82 -6.95
CA LYS A 97 10.54 -3.62 -6.65
C LYS A 97 10.71 -2.25 -5.98
N ASN A 98 10.78 -2.24 -4.65
CA ASN A 98 10.86 -1.07 -3.79
C ASN A 98 12.25 -0.41 -3.79
N TYR A 99 12.77 -0.11 -4.98
CA TYR A 99 14.05 0.56 -5.12
C TYR A 99 13.92 2.05 -4.80
N ARG A 100 15.03 2.60 -4.30
CA ARG A 100 15.14 4.03 -4.06
C ARG A 100 15.15 4.76 -5.41
N ASP A 101 14.27 5.74 -5.54
CA ASP A 101 14.26 6.65 -6.68
C ASP A 101 15.51 7.53 -6.66
N THR A 102 16.17 7.69 -7.81
CA THR A 102 17.43 8.41 -7.92
C THR A 102 17.27 9.93 -7.82
N GLU A 103 16.13 10.46 -8.24
CA GLU A 103 15.87 11.90 -8.22
C GLU A 103 15.37 12.33 -6.83
N TYR A 104 14.42 11.59 -6.28
CA TYR A 104 13.76 11.96 -5.01
C TYR A 104 14.43 11.35 -3.78
N ASN A 105 15.34 10.38 -3.96
CA ASN A 105 16.05 9.69 -2.88
C ASN A 105 15.12 9.03 -1.86
N VAL A 106 13.94 8.53 -2.29
CA VAL A 106 12.94 7.83 -1.45
C VAL A 106 12.60 6.46 -2.02
N THR A 107 12.07 5.54 -1.21
CA THR A 107 11.44 4.31 -1.74
C THR A 107 9.92 4.48 -1.83
N PRO A 108 9.23 3.90 -2.83
CA PRO A 108 7.78 3.99 -2.97
C PRO A 108 6.98 3.61 -1.72
N ILE A 109 7.38 2.55 -1.01
CA ILE A 109 6.71 2.13 0.23
C ILE A 109 6.89 3.19 1.32
N SER A 110 8.12 3.67 1.53
CA SER A 110 8.39 4.72 2.54
C SER A 110 7.62 6.00 2.23
N LEU A 111 7.46 6.34 0.96
CA LEU A 111 6.71 7.50 0.52
C LEU A 111 5.20 7.33 0.75
N PHE A 112 4.66 6.15 0.44
CA PHE A 112 3.25 5.85 0.67
C PHE A 112 2.92 5.96 2.17
N MET A 113 3.79 5.42 3.03
CA MET A 113 3.63 5.55 4.48
C MET A 113 3.65 7.02 4.91
N ASN A 114 4.67 7.78 4.49
CA ASN A 114 4.89 9.14 5.00
C ASN A 114 4.04 10.24 4.35
N LEU A 115 3.46 10.01 3.16
CA LEU A 115 2.56 10.98 2.50
C LEU A 115 1.11 10.52 2.52
N ILE A 116 0.82 9.28 2.10
CA ILE A 116 -0.55 8.81 1.95
C ILE A 116 -1.11 8.36 3.30
N LEU A 117 -0.49 7.35 3.94
CA LEU A 117 -1.01 6.81 5.19
C LEU A 117 -0.96 7.82 6.33
N LYS A 118 0.12 8.60 6.42
CA LYS A 118 0.24 9.67 7.43
C LYS A 118 -0.90 10.67 7.38
N GLU A 119 -1.37 11.01 6.18
CA GLU A 119 -2.45 11.98 6.00
C GLU A 119 -3.83 11.33 6.14
N VAL A 120 -4.01 10.16 5.53
CA VAL A 120 -5.32 9.51 5.37
C VAL A 120 -5.74 8.68 6.58
N ALA A 121 -4.79 8.02 7.24
CA ALA A 121 -5.11 7.10 8.34
C ALA A 121 -5.43 7.86 9.63
N GLU A 122 -6.51 7.45 10.27
CA GLU A 122 -6.83 7.81 11.66
C GLU A 122 -6.20 6.80 12.63
N HIS A 123 -6.22 5.52 12.26
CA HIS A 123 -5.66 4.44 13.08
C HIS A 123 -5.04 3.35 12.21
N ILE A 124 -3.84 2.89 12.57
CA ILE A 124 -3.17 1.76 11.91
C ILE A 124 -3.53 0.48 12.65
N ILE A 125 -4.29 -0.42 12.01
CA ILE A 125 -4.61 -1.74 12.59
C ILE A 125 -3.43 -2.69 12.39
N LYS A 126 -2.89 -2.73 11.17
CA LYS A 126 -1.75 -3.56 10.79
C LYS A 126 -1.02 -2.94 9.61
N LEU A 127 0.32 -3.01 9.62
CA LEU A 127 1.15 -2.56 8.51
C LEU A 127 2.40 -3.44 8.43
N GLU A 128 2.61 -4.11 7.30
CA GLU A 128 3.68 -5.09 7.14
C GLU A 128 4.40 -4.93 5.81
N VAL A 129 5.73 -5.06 5.86
CA VAL A 129 6.61 -5.11 4.69
C VAL A 129 7.39 -6.41 4.73
N TRP A 130 7.38 -7.16 3.65
CA TRP A 130 8.21 -8.36 3.53
C TRP A 130 9.21 -8.21 2.39
N TYR A 131 10.47 -8.41 2.70
CA TYR A 131 11.57 -8.40 1.75
C TYR A 131 11.84 -9.84 1.33
N GLY A 132 11.83 -10.12 0.01
CA GLY A 132 12.04 -11.41 -0.70
C GLY A 132 12.80 -12.58 -0.06
N GLU A 133 13.67 -12.30 0.90
CA GLU A 133 14.66 -13.20 1.46
C GLU A 133 14.54 -13.32 3.00
N ALA A 134 13.60 -12.62 3.63
CA ALA A 134 13.42 -12.60 5.07
C ALA A 134 12.51 -13.73 5.57
N ASP A 135 12.78 -14.27 6.76
CA ASP A 135 11.97 -15.34 7.35
C ASP A 135 10.55 -14.89 7.73
N LYS A 136 10.37 -13.59 8.04
CA LYS A 136 9.10 -13.00 8.50
C LYS A 136 8.93 -11.56 8.01
N PRO A 137 7.69 -11.07 7.85
CA PRO A 137 7.44 -9.68 7.56
C PRO A 137 7.89 -8.77 8.71
N GLU A 138 8.35 -7.58 8.36
CA GLU A 138 8.56 -6.48 9.29
C GLU A 138 7.22 -5.79 9.55
N GLU A 139 6.84 -5.64 10.82
CA GLU A 139 5.64 -4.90 11.21
C GLU A 139 6.01 -3.45 11.56
N TYR A 140 5.14 -2.51 11.19
CA TYR A 140 5.32 -1.08 11.48
C TYR A 140 4.19 -0.55 12.37
N VAL A 141 4.56 0.33 13.28
CA VAL A 141 3.64 1.08 14.15
C VAL A 141 3.82 2.58 13.90
N TYR A 142 2.77 3.36 14.13
CA TYR A 142 2.80 4.81 13.99
C TYR A 142 2.81 5.47 15.38
N VAL A 143 3.92 6.09 15.75
CA VAL A 143 4.16 6.69 17.07
C VAL A 143 4.88 8.03 16.88
N ASN A 144 4.48 9.05 17.62
CA ASN A 144 5.12 10.38 17.58
C ASN A 144 5.29 10.94 16.16
N ASN A 145 4.26 10.80 15.32
CA ASN A 145 4.23 11.30 13.94
C ASN A 145 5.17 10.56 12.95
N GLU A 146 5.70 9.40 13.34
CA GLU A 146 6.65 8.59 12.56
C GLU A 146 6.22 7.11 12.51
N PHE A 147 6.52 6.46 11.38
CA PHE A 147 6.40 5.01 11.27
C PHE A 147 7.69 4.34 11.71
N ILE A 148 7.59 3.46 12.71
CA ILE A 148 8.72 2.78 13.33
C ILE A 148 8.53 1.28 13.14
N LYS A 149 9.61 0.59 12.75
CA LYS A 149 9.65 -0.87 12.71
C LYS A 149 9.50 -1.42 14.14
N LYS A 150 8.55 -2.32 14.34
CA LYS A 150 8.37 -3.07 15.59
C LYS A 150 9.52 -4.06 15.74
N LEU A 151 10.22 -3.98 16.88
CA LEU A 151 11.34 -4.86 17.23
C LEU A 151 10.87 -6.24 17.70
#